data_AF-A0A1S2PSH7-F1
#
_entry.id   AF-A0A1S2PSH7-F1
#
_cell.length_a   1.000
_cell.length_b   1.000
_cell.length_c   1.000
_cell.angle_alpha   90.00
_cell.angle_beta   90.00
_cell.angle_gamma   90.00
#
_symmetry.space_group_name_H-M   'P 1'
#
loop_
_entity.id
_entity.type
_entity.pdbx_description
1 polymer ?
#
loop_
_entity_poly.entity_id
_entity_poly.type
_entity_poly.pdbx_seq_one_letter_code
_entity_poly.pdbx_strand_id
1 'polypeptide(L)'
;MPAGSACGSDGSPTWQTVTTPPPAGMTVSIGVPRPTVGGVSYQGVVHAGDVDGSQEADGSVSGVPVPYQSVYVPLALTDGHTYGWHASTYDGTAYSNPTASCYFRVDGSAPLAPVVTNPDFPPAGSPGTPKKGAGQPTTFSFTSRDPLPRGCAEAEAPDCWASGLDHFEYAFDQQPGIGAAQAPADAQGKGTLTASLTWGSHTLHVVGVDVAGNQTTQPTAYTFYVPWQLPAPTTINLAAPAQSGRASQLTVSGRLSADTYPSGEAVKVVKSDLAHPAGVALPDAPLSADGTFHITDVPQVGGANTYSVTYPGDSTHQATSASATVQVSRSTTAMSISSNASSYAYSATAKITAHLGTTYNGHTLSIYAEPYHGKKALVRTGTVDSHGNLTASYKVSGSTVFTASFAGDYRYAAATAIRTVFAYAKVSESLSGHDGSTHYGSILYRVYHHTAHAKLNVTVTPNKAGQCVQFQTQRYHGGAWHTQSTSSCHTLSMTSTTSATLGLTKAVNSRFRLRAEYVHSNKDTGSLNTWGAWQYFTVRQ
;
A
#
# COMPACT_ATOMS: atom_id res chain seq x y z
N MET A 1 -51.12 -47.63 26.70
CA MET A 1 -50.19 -47.25 25.63
C MET A 1 -49.74 -45.83 25.92
N PRO A 2 -48.44 -45.54 25.92
CA PRO A 2 -48.00 -44.17 25.78
C PRO A 2 -48.58 -43.64 24.47
N ALA A 3 -49.35 -42.56 24.51
CA ALA A 3 -49.94 -41.97 23.32
C ALA A 3 -49.70 -40.46 23.36
N GLY A 4 -49.13 -39.92 22.28
CA GLY A 4 -48.85 -38.51 22.12
C GLY A 4 -47.59 -38.25 21.29
N SER A 5 -47.42 -37.02 20.81
CA SER A 5 -46.24 -36.55 20.06
C SER A 5 -44.95 -36.47 20.90
N ALA A 6 -45.01 -36.78 22.19
CA ALA A 6 -43.91 -36.70 23.16
C ALA A 6 -43.27 -38.06 23.50
N CYS A 7 -43.50 -39.08 22.68
CA CYS A 7 -42.92 -40.42 22.86
C CYS A 7 -42.05 -40.79 21.65
N GLY A 8 -40.73 -40.60 21.79
CA GLY A 8 -39.73 -41.07 20.84
C GLY A 8 -39.27 -42.50 21.08
N SER A 9 -38.31 -42.95 20.27
CA SER A 9 -37.61 -44.23 20.43
C SER A 9 -36.19 -44.01 20.95
N ASP A 10 -35.54 -45.08 21.39
CA ASP A 10 -34.16 -45.02 21.90
C ASP A 10 -33.18 -44.39 20.88
N GLY A 11 -33.29 -44.76 19.61
CA GLY A 11 -32.48 -44.20 18.53
C GLY A 11 -32.95 -42.85 17.97
N SER A 12 -34.13 -42.38 18.37
CA SER A 12 -34.67 -41.07 17.96
C SER A 12 -35.62 -40.52 19.04
N PRO A 13 -35.06 -40.04 20.17
CA PRO A 13 -35.86 -39.44 21.23
C PRO A 13 -36.52 -38.15 20.75
N THR A 14 -37.73 -37.86 21.23
CA THR A 14 -38.39 -36.57 20.96
C THR A 14 -37.80 -35.47 21.84
N TRP A 15 -37.66 -34.24 21.33
CA TRP A 15 -37.21 -33.11 22.13
C TRP A 15 -38.34 -32.56 23.01
N GLN A 16 -37.97 -32.09 24.20
CA GLN A 16 -38.86 -31.44 25.16
C GLN A 16 -38.16 -30.22 25.76
N THR A 17 -38.84 -29.08 25.76
CA THR A 17 -38.39 -27.90 26.51
C THR A 17 -38.58 -28.11 28.00
N VAL A 18 -37.67 -27.58 28.82
CA VAL A 18 -37.92 -27.42 30.26
C VAL A 18 -37.74 -25.96 30.67
N THR A 19 -38.50 -25.54 31.68
CA THR A 19 -38.27 -24.24 32.31
C THR A 19 -36.89 -24.20 32.95
N THR A 20 -36.31 -23.02 33.12
CA THR A 20 -35.10 -22.81 33.92
C THR A 20 -35.45 -22.07 35.22
N PRO A 21 -35.26 -22.67 36.41
CA PRO A 21 -34.68 -23.99 36.66
C PRO A 21 -35.61 -25.16 36.24
N PRO A 22 -35.04 -26.33 35.91
CA PRO A 22 -35.83 -27.51 35.54
C PRO A 22 -36.81 -27.94 36.64
N PRO A 23 -37.96 -28.52 36.27
CA PRO A 23 -38.93 -29.00 37.25
C PRO A 23 -38.38 -30.19 38.06
N ALA A 24 -38.78 -30.30 39.33
CA ALA A 24 -38.39 -31.39 40.24
C ALA A 24 -39.05 -32.74 39.93
N GLY A 25 -39.67 -32.86 38.77
CA GLY A 25 -40.47 -34.00 38.36
C GLY A 25 -41.04 -33.80 36.98
N MET A 26 -41.51 -34.89 36.38
CA MET A 26 -42.19 -34.90 35.09
C MET A 26 -43.62 -35.40 35.25
N THR A 27 -44.51 -34.97 34.37
CA THR A 27 -45.89 -35.50 34.32
C THR A 27 -46.09 -36.24 33.01
N VAL A 28 -46.50 -37.49 33.08
CA VAL A 28 -46.88 -38.28 31.90
C VAL A 28 -48.34 -38.69 31.98
N SER A 29 -48.95 -38.94 30.83
CA SER A 29 -50.32 -39.43 30.75
C SER A 29 -50.34 -40.93 30.42
N ILE A 30 -50.96 -41.73 31.29
CA ILE A 30 -51.16 -43.17 31.07
C ILE A 30 -52.64 -43.54 31.14
N GLY A 31 -53.05 -44.57 30.41
CA GLY A 31 -54.40 -45.15 30.52
C GLY A 31 -54.38 -46.44 31.34
N VAL A 32 -55.37 -46.62 32.23
CA VAL A 32 -55.61 -47.87 32.97
C VAL A 32 -57.03 -48.37 32.63
N PRO A 33 -57.23 -49.05 31.47
CA PRO A 33 -58.56 -49.30 30.93
C PRO A 33 -59.40 -50.28 31.75
N ARG A 34 -58.75 -51.16 32.51
CA ARG A 34 -59.38 -52.16 33.39
C ARG A 34 -58.71 -52.13 34.76
N PRO A 35 -59.07 -51.18 35.63
CA PRO A 35 -58.43 -51.03 36.93
C PRO A 35 -58.87 -52.08 37.95
N THR A 36 -59.86 -52.93 37.64
CA THR A 36 -60.26 -54.05 38.50
C THR A 36 -60.54 -55.30 37.65
N VAL A 37 -59.91 -56.42 38.00
CA VAL A 37 -60.13 -57.73 37.35
C VAL A 37 -60.24 -58.78 38.45
N GLY A 38 -61.31 -59.58 38.44
CA GLY A 38 -61.51 -60.64 39.44
C GLY A 38 -61.58 -60.17 40.90
N GLY A 39 -61.95 -58.91 41.15
CA GLY A 39 -61.99 -58.30 42.49
C GLY A 39 -60.67 -57.68 42.96
N VAL A 40 -59.58 -57.83 42.20
CA VAL A 40 -58.28 -57.20 42.48
C VAL A 40 -58.21 -55.84 41.81
N SER A 41 -57.78 -54.81 42.55
CA SER A 41 -57.59 -53.45 42.02
C SER A 41 -56.15 -53.21 41.61
N TYR A 42 -55.96 -52.56 40.47
CA TYR A 42 -54.66 -52.30 39.85
C TYR A 42 -54.34 -50.81 39.88
N GLN A 43 -53.16 -50.46 40.38
CA GLN A 43 -52.60 -49.12 40.33
C GLN A 43 -51.85 -48.92 39.01
N GLY A 44 -51.97 -47.75 38.38
CA GLY A 44 -51.11 -47.38 37.26
C GLY A 44 -49.78 -46.85 37.79
N VAL A 45 -48.67 -47.44 37.35
CA VAL A 45 -47.32 -47.04 37.77
C VAL A 45 -46.51 -46.69 36.54
N VAL A 46 -45.77 -45.59 36.63
CA VAL A 46 -44.81 -45.12 35.64
C VAL A 46 -43.43 -45.29 36.24
N HIS A 47 -42.58 -46.00 35.54
CA HIS A 47 -41.17 -46.13 35.83
C HIS A 47 -40.42 -45.23 34.85
N ALA A 48 -39.72 -44.23 35.35
CA ALA A 48 -38.91 -43.33 34.53
C ALA A 48 -37.49 -43.26 35.07
N GLY A 49 -36.54 -43.12 34.16
CA GLY A 49 -35.14 -42.99 34.52
C GLY A 49 -34.36 -42.24 33.46
N ASP A 50 -33.21 -41.75 33.90
CA ASP A 50 -32.16 -41.33 33.00
C ASP A 50 -31.61 -42.55 32.27
N VAL A 51 -31.38 -42.44 30.96
CA VAL A 51 -30.93 -43.58 30.14
C VAL A 51 -29.53 -44.03 30.57
N ASP A 52 -28.73 -43.16 31.19
CA ASP A 52 -27.42 -43.50 31.74
C ASP A 52 -27.49 -44.24 33.10
N GLY A 53 -28.68 -44.31 33.70
CA GLY A 53 -28.94 -44.95 35.00
C GLY A 53 -28.58 -44.07 36.22
N SER A 54 -28.26 -42.79 36.02
CA SER A 54 -27.90 -41.86 37.12
C SER A 54 -29.08 -41.54 38.02
N GLN A 55 -30.31 -41.58 37.50
CA GLN A 55 -31.53 -41.29 38.23
C GLN A 55 -32.66 -42.23 37.81
N GLU A 56 -33.47 -42.69 38.76
CA GLU A 56 -34.71 -43.42 38.53
C GLU A 56 -35.76 -42.95 39.54
N ALA A 57 -37.02 -42.90 39.11
CA ALA A 57 -38.14 -42.61 39.99
C ALA A 57 -39.43 -43.24 39.47
N ASP A 58 -40.29 -43.61 40.43
CA ASP A 58 -41.62 -44.13 40.15
C ASP A 58 -42.68 -43.08 40.48
N GLY A 59 -43.63 -42.92 39.57
CA GLY A 59 -44.86 -42.17 39.81
C GLY A 59 -46.04 -43.13 39.75
N SER A 60 -47.09 -42.88 40.53
CA SER A 60 -48.25 -43.77 40.53
C SER A 60 -49.57 -43.04 40.74
N VAL A 61 -50.64 -43.61 40.20
CA VAL A 61 -52.01 -43.12 40.33
C VAL A 61 -52.96 -44.28 40.59
N SER A 62 -54.03 -44.03 41.33
CA SER A 62 -55.11 -45.01 41.50
C SER A 62 -55.67 -45.45 40.15
N GLY A 63 -55.97 -46.74 39.99
CA GLY A 63 -56.63 -47.23 38.79
C GLY A 63 -58.07 -46.73 38.73
N VAL A 64 -58.32 -45.66 37.99
CA VAL A 64 -59.66 -45.17 37.65
C VAL A 64 -59.91 -45.53 36.18
N PRO A 65 -61.12 -46.02 35.81
CA PRO A 65 -61.40 -46.47 34.44
C PRO A 65 -61.62 -45.28 33.50
N VAL A 66 -60.56 -44.49 33.28
CA VAL A 66 -60.53 -43.35 32.36
C VAL A 66 -59.52 -43.60 31.24
N PRO A 67 -59.72 -42.98 30.06
CA PRO A 67 -58.82 -43.17 28.93
C PRO A 67 -57.39 -42.71 29.22
N TYR A 68 -57.21 -41.67 30.05
CA TYR A 68 -55.92 -41.14 30.47
C TYR A 68 -55.98 -40.58 31.90
N GLN A 69 -54.90 -40.76 32.66
CA GLN A 69 -54.61 -40.12 33.95
C GLN A 69 -53.21 -39.54 33.93
N SER A 70 -53.04 -38.35 34.49
CA SER A 70 -51.73 -37.72 34.66
C SER A 70 -51.04 -38.30 35.89
N VAL A 71 -49.84 -38.83 35.69
CA VAL A 71 -48.96 -39.37 36.72
C VAL A 71 -47.80 -38.42 36.90
N TYR A 72 -47.65 -37.89 38.11
CA TYR A 72 -46.45 -37.16 38.49
C TYR A 72 -45.37 -38.15 38.89
N VAL A 73 -44.20 -38.04 38.26
CA VAL A 73 -43.01 -38.81 38.58
C VAL A 73 -41.99 -37.83 39.17
N PRO A 74 -41.50 -38.02 40.40
CA PRO A 74 -40.54 -37.12 41.04
C PRO A 74 -39.10 -37.34 40.52
N LEU A 75 -38.95 -37.35 39.19
CA LEU A 75 -37.67 -37.45 38.49
C LEU A 75 -37.21 -36.04 38.10
N ALA A 76 -36.14 -35.54 38.71
CA ALA A 76 -35.59 -34.25 38.36
C ALA A 76 -35.00 -34.31 36.94
N LEU A 77 -35.49 -33.43 36.06
CA LEU A 77 -34.98 -33.34 34.69
C LEU A 77 -33.77 -32.43 34.65
N THR A 78 -32.76 -32.82 33.88
CA THR A 78 -31.56 -32.03 33.66
C THR A 78 -31.43 -31.72 32.17
N ASP A 79 -31.04 -30.47 31.87
CA ASP A 79 -30.78 -30.01 30.51
C ASP A 79 -29.68 -30.84 29.85
N GLY A 80 -29.90 -31.32 28.62
CA GLY A 80 -28.98 -32.16 27.89
C GLY A 80 -29.15 -33.66 28.07
N HIS A 81 -29.96 -34.12 29.02
CA HIS A 81 -30.12 -35.54 29.34
C HIS A 81 -31.18 -36.24 28.47
N THR A 82 -31.06 -37.57 28.34
CA THR A 82 -32.05 -38.42 27.68
C THR A 82 -32.78 -39.27 28.71
N TYR A 83 -34.11 -39.21 28.72
CA TYR A 83 -34.93 -39.95 29.66
C TYR A 83 -35.76 -41.01 28.96
N GLY A 84 -35.84 -42.18 29.60
CA GLY A 84 -36.70 -43.29 29.21
C GLY A 84 -37.81 -43.49 30.23
N TRP A 85 -39.02 -43.81 29.79
CA TRP A 85 -40.08 -44.24 30.69
C TRP A 85 -40.98 -45.31 30.08
N HIS A 86 -41.53 -46.16 30.95
CA HIS A 86 -42.56 -47.13 30.59
C HIS A 86 -43.59 -47.23 31.72
N ALA A 87 -44.74 -47.79 31.42
CA ALA A 87 -45.81 -47.95 32.39
C ALA A 87 -46.12 -49.42 32.63
N SER A 88 -46.55 -49.73 33.85
CA SER A 88 -47.05 -51.03 34.27
C SER A 88 -48.27 -50.85 35.17
N THR A 89 -49.00 -51.94 35.44
CA THR A 89 -50.00 -51.95 36.51
C THR A 89 -49.50 -52.76 37.69
N TYR A 90 -49.78 -52.32 38.91
CA TYR A 90 -49.37 -52.98 40.16
C TYR A 90 -50.59 -53.44 40.95
N ASP A 91 -50.61 -54.70 41.42
CA ASP A 91 -51.72 -55.28 42.19
C ASP A 91 -51.48 -55.30 43.72
N GLY A 92 -50.38 -54.71 44.18
CA GLY A 92 -49.93 -54.77 45.58
C GLY A 92 -48.90 -55.87 45.84
N THR A 93 -48.65 -56.76 44.88
CA THR A 93 -47.67 -57.85 44.99
C THR A 93 -46.73 -57.95 43.79
N ALA A 94 -47.23 -57.72 42.58
CA ALA A 94 -46.47 -57.83 41.34
C ALA A 94 -46.88 -56.77 40.30
N TYR A 95 -45.93 -56.45 39.42
CA TYR A 95 -46.16 -55.61 38.26
C TYR A 95 -46.60 -56.45 37.05
N SER A 96 -47.45 -55.88 36.20
CA SER A 96 -47.74 -56.44 34.88
C SER A 96 -46.52 -56.36 33.96
N ASN A 97 -46.61 -56.99 32.80
CA ASN A 97 -45.70 -56.70 31.71
C ASN A 97 -45.69 -55.18 31.41
N PRO A 98 -44.51 -54.58 31.18
CA PRO A 98 -44.40 -53.16 30.90
C PRO A 98 -44.95 -52.82 29.51
N THR A 99 -45.34 -51.56 29.31
CA THR A 99 -45.56 -51.02 27.97
C THR A 99 -44.24 -50.93 27.20
N ALA A 100 -44.32 -50.66 25.89
CA ALA A 100 -43.16 -50.16 25.17
C ALA A 100 -42.62 -48.88 25.85
N SER A 101 -41.29 -48.73 25.87
CA SER A 101 -40.62 -47.57 26.40
C SER A 101 -40.75 -46.37 25.46
N CYS A 102 -40.88 -45.18 26.05
CA CYS A 102 -40.77 -43.90 25.37
C CYS A 102 -39.49 -43.20 25.77
N TYR A 103 -38.91 -42.47 24.83
CA TYR A 103 -37.69 -41.71 25.06
C TYR A 103 -37.87 -40.26 24.65
N PHE A 104 -37.33 -39.35 25.46
CA PHE A 104 -37.26 -37.93 25.16
C PHE A 104 -35.94 -37.34 25.61
N ARG A 105 -35.52 -36.25 24.96
CA ARG A 105 -34.38 -35.44 25.34
C ARG A 105 -34.84 -34.10 25.84
N VAL A 106 -34.16 -33.61 26.86
CA VAL A 106 -34.45 -32.32 27.47
C VAL A 106 -33.48 -31.29 26.93
N ASP A 107 -34.04 -30.19 26.44
CA ASP A 107 -33.28 -29.00 26.07
C ASP A 107 -33.96 -27.76 26.68
N GLY A 108 -33.32 -27.15 27.68
CA GLY A 108 -33.74 -25.90 28.30
C GLY A 108 -32.85 -24.71 27.93
N SER A 109 -31.87 -24.92 27.05
CA SER A 109 -30.92 -23.91 26.63
C SER A 109 -31.51 -23.07 25.50
N ALA A 110 -31.66 -21.76 25.73
CA ALA A 110 -32.13 -20.87 24.68
C ALA A 110 -31.04 -20.64 23.63
N PRO A 111 -31.39 -20.58 22.33
CA PRO A 111 -30.48 -20.14 21.29
C PRO A 111 -29.87 -18.78 21.58
N LEU A 112 -28.63 -18.58 21.17
CA LEU A 112 -27.96 -17.30 21.31
C LEU A 112 -28.66 -16.21 20.48
N ALA A 113 -28.44 -14.95 20.87
CA ALA A 113 -28.93 -13.81 20.12
C ALA A 113 -28.46 -13.87 18.65
N PRO A 114 -29.39 -13.86 17.67
CA PRO A 114 -29.01 -13.86 16.26
C PRO A 114 -28.15 -12.65 15.91
N VAL A 115 -27.14 -12.87 15.08
CA VAL A 115 -26.40 -11.80 14.41
C VAL A 115 -27.06 -11.52 13.06
N VAL A 116 -27.46 -10.27 12.83
CA VAL A 116 -28.10 -9.82 11.59
C VAL A 116 -27.14 -8.95 10.80
N THR A 117 -27.02 -9.21 9.50
CA THR A 117 -26.24 -8.39 8.58
C THR A 117 -27.02 -8.10 7.31
N ASN A 118 -26.72 -6.97 6.68
CA ASN A 118 -27.26 -6.60 5.38
C ASN A 118 -26.19 -5.89 4.53
N PRO A 119 -25.95 -6.30 3.28
CA PRO A 119 -24.89 -5.72 2.44
C PRO A 119 -25.26 -4.34 1.85
N ASP A 120 -26.55 -4.01 1.84
CA ASP A 120 -27.12 -2.84 1.17
C ASP A 120 -27.51 -1.72 2.14
N PHE A 121 -27.97 -2.07 3.34
CA PHE A 121 -28.46 -1.15 4.35
C PHE A 121 -27.66 -1.31 5.65
N PRO A 122 -26.66 -0.45 5.90
CA PRO A 122 -25.87 -0.52 7.13
C PRO A 122 -26.74 -0.22 8.37
N PRO A 123 -26.38 -0.78 9.54
CA PRO A 123 -27.06 -0.47 10.78
C PRO A 123 -26.99 1.04 11.08
N ALA A 124 -28.06 1.59 11.65
CA ALA A 124 -28.11 2.98 12.08
C ALA A 124 -26.97 3.29 13.07
N GLY A 125 -26.25 4.39 12.84
CA GLY A 125 -25.09 4.78 13.64
C GLY A 125 -23.77 4.08 13.27
N SER A 126 -23.79 3.11 12.35
CA SER A 126 -22.57 2.49 11.83
C SER A 126 -22.02 3.23 10.59
N PRO A 127 -20.70 3.19 10.34
CA PRO A 127 -20.13 3.71 9.10
C PRO A 127 -20.70 3.00 7.87
N GLY A 128 -21.06 3.77 6.84
CA GLY A 128 -21.56 3.26 5.56
C GLY A 128 -22.79 4.02 5.06
N THR A 129 -23.09 3.89 3.78
CA THR A 129 -24.28 4.47 3.15
C THR A 129 -25.14 3.38 2.50
N PRO A 130 -26.47 3.57 2.43
CA PRO A 130 -27.33 2.68 1.66
C PRO A 130 -26.86 2.51 0.21
N LYS A 131 -26.92 1.27 -0.30
CA LYS A 131 -26.59 0.92 -1.70
C LYS A 131 -27.81 0.59 -2.54
N LYS A 132 -29.00 0.61 -1.93
CA LYS A 132 -30.29 0.39 -2.58
C LYS A 132 -31.30 1.42 -2.10
N GLY A 133 -32.30 1.69 -2.92
CA GLY A 133 -33.45 2.54 -2.59
C GLY A 133 -34.71 1.73 -2.30
N ALA A 134 -35.80 2.44 -1.99
CA ALA A 134 -37.10 1.86 -1.75
C ALA A 134 -37.57 0.97 -2.91
N GLY A 135 -38.22 -0.14 -2.59
CA GLY A 135 -38.74 -1.14 -3.54
C GLY A 135 -37.69 -2.10 -4.11
N GLN A 136 -36.39 -1.78 -4.01
CA GLN A 136 -35.34 -2.68 -4.46
C GLN A 136 -35.13 -3.83 -3.44
N PRO A 137 -35.07 -5.10 -3.89
CA PRO A 137 -34.93 -6.23 -2.98
C PRO A 137 -33.53 -6.27 -2.36
N THR A 138 -33.47 -6.56 -1.07
CA THR A 138 -32.25 -6.82 -0.30
C THR A 138 -32.36 -8.14 0.46
N THR A 139 -31.22 -8.75 0.79
CA THR A 139 -31.17 -10.00 1.56
C THR A 139 -30.48 -9.77 2.88
N PHE A 140 -31.20 -9.99 3.98
CA PHE A 140 -30.65 -10.07 5.33
C PHE A 140 -30.10 -11.47 5.55
N SER A 141 -28.99 -11.56 6.25
CA SER A 141 -28.40 -12.83 6.69
C SER A 141 -28.41 -12.89 8.21
N PHE A 142 -28.87 -14.02 8.71
CA PHE A 142 -28.98 -14.35 10.13
C PHE A 142 -27.94 -15.40 10.46
N THR A 143 -27.35 -15.32 11.65
CA THR A 143 -26.51 -16.39 12.19
C THR A 143 -26.74 -16.51 13.68
N SER A 144 -27.07 -17.70 14.15
CA SER A 144 -27.15 -18.02 15.57
C SER A 144 -26.59 -19.43 15.80
N ARG A 145 -26.53 -19.84 17.07
CA ARG A 145 -26.24 -21.20 17.48
C ARG A 145 -27.07 -21.54 18.71
N ASP A 146 -27.51 -22.78 18.77
CA ASP A 146 -28.02 -23.39 19.98
C ASP A 146 -26.83 -23.85 20.85
N PRO A 147 -26.63 -23.27 22.05
CA PRO A 147 -25.49 -23.62 22.90
C PRO A 147 -25.67 -24.98 23.55
N LEU A 148 -24.55 -25.65 23.84
CA LEU A 148 -24.60 -26.84 24.69
C LEU A 148 -25.11 -26.49 26.09
N PRO A 149 -25.76 -27.46 26.78
CA PRO A 149 -26.14 -27.35 28.17
C PRO A 149 -24.98 -26.91 29.05
N ARG A 150 -25.30 -26.19 30.14
CA ARG A 150 -24.28 -25.64 31.03
C ARG A 150 -23.46 -26.76 31.69
N GLY A 151 -22.14 -26.72 31.51
CA GLY A 151 -21.21 -27.71 32.08
C GLY A 151 -20.68 -28.69 31.04
N CYS A 152 -21.26 -28.70 29.83
CA CYS A 152 -20.81 -29.49 28.71
C CYS A 152 -19.70 -28.79 27.92
N ALA A 153 -18.69 -29.57 27.52
CA ALA A 153 -17.57 -29.10 26.70
C ALA A 153 -17.65 -29.61 25.26
N GLU A 154 -18.26 -30.77 25.04
CA GLU A 154 -18.34 -31.45 23.74
C GLU A 154 -19.79 -31.85 23.46
N ALA A 155 -20.22 -31.67 22.22
CA ALA A 155 -21.54 -32.11 21.76
C ALA A 155 -21.58 -33.63 21.72
N GLU A 156 -22.74 -34.23 22.02
CA GLU A 156 -22.98 -35.68 21.95
C GLU A 156 -22.21 -36.51 23.00
N ALA A 157 -21.48 -35.86 23.92
CA ALA A 157 -21.09 -36.52 25.16
C ALA A 157 -22.37 -36.96 25.91
N PRO A 158 -22.32 -38.05 26.71
CA PRO A 158 -23.44 -38.43 27.56
C PRO A 158 -23.96 -37.20 28.30
N ASP A 159 -25.27 -36.98 28.21
CA ASP A 159 -25.96 -35.87 28.88
C ASP A 159 -25.60 -34.45 28.44
N CYS A 160 -25.01 -34.30 27.25
CA CYS A 160 -24.63 -33.02 26.66
C CYS A 160 -25.26 -32.79 25.28
N TRP A 161 -26.57 -33.02 25.20
CA TRP A 161 -27.35 -32.85 23.98
C TRP A 161 -27.88 -31.42 23.85
N ALA A 162 -27.83 -30.85 22.64
CA ALA A 162 -28.50 -29.62 22.25
C ALA A 162 -29.38 -29.91 21.03
N SER A 163 -30.57 -29.31 20.96
CA SER A 163 -31.56 -29.65 19.94
C SER A 163 -31.24 -29.09 18.56
N GLY A 164 -30.37 -28.08 18.51
CA GLY A 164 -29.96 -27.39 17.29
C GLY A 164 -30.97 -26.34 16.88
N LEU A 165 -30.51 -25.37 16.08
CA LEU A 165 -31.38 -24.30 15.60
C LEU A 165 -32.33 -24.81 14.50
N ASP A 166 -33.62 -24.54 14.63
CA ASP A 166 -34.65 -24.95 13.66
C ASP A 166 -34.93 -23.81 12.66
N HIS A 167 -35.30 -22.64 13.17
CA HIS A 167 -35.62 -21.49 12.34
C HIS A 167 -35.41 -20.16 13.07
N PHE A 168 -35.58 -19.07 12.32
CA PHE A 168 -35.64 -17.72 12.84
C PHE A 168 -37.04 -17.16 12.66
N GLU A 169 -37.65 -16.64 13.72
CA GLU A 169 -38.85 -15.83 13.65
C GLU A 169 -38.45 -14.36 13.44
N TYR A 170 -39.10 -13.67 12.51
CA TYR A 170 -38.79 -12.29 12.21
C TYR A 170 -40.02 -11.42 11.93
N ALA A 171 -39.87 -10.12 12.19
CA ALA A 171 -40.84 -9.09 11.85
C ALA A 171 -40.15 -7.73 11.66
N PHE A 172 -40.70 -6.90 10.79
CA PHE A 172 -40.27 -5.50 10.65
C PHE A 172 -41.13 -4.59 11.52
N ASP A 173 -40.48 -3.63 12.18
CA ASP A 173 -41.05 -2.51 12.95
C ASP A 173 -41.89 -2.91 14.18
N GLN A 174 -41.91 -4.20 14.50
CA GLN A 174 -42.48 -4.78 15.71
C GLN A 174 -41.75 -6.09 16.05
N GLN A 175 -41.82 -6.52 17.30
CA GLN A 175 -41.24 -7.81 17.70
C GLN A 175 -42.05 -8.99 17.13
N PRO A 176 -41.41 -10.14 16.82
CA PRO A 176 -42.11 -11.36 16.44
C PRO A 176 -43.07 -11.80 17.54
N GLY A 177 -44.25 -12.24 17.15
CA GLY A 177 -45.26 -12.82 18.03
C GLY A 177 -45.79 -14.13 17.46
N ILE A 178 -46.91 -14.62 18.00
CA ILE A 178 -47.53 -15.87 17.53
C ILE A 178 -47.85 -15.77 16.04
N GLY A 179 -47.32 -16.71 15.24
CA GLY A 179 -47.52 -16.75 13.79
C GLY A 179 -46.61 -15.79 13.00
N ALA A 180 -45.51 -15.32 13.60
CA ALA A 180 -44.48 -14.55 12.90
C ALA A 180 -43.94 -15.31 11.67
N ALA A 181 -43.43 -14.54 10.71
CA ALA A 181 -42.80 -15.14 9.55
C ALA A 181 -41.51 -15.86 9.95
N GLN A 182 -41.24 -17.00 9.31
CA GLN A 182 -40.13 -17.87 9.65
C GLN A 182 -39.12 -17.94 8.50
N ALA A 183 -37.83 -17.97 8.84
CA ALA A 183 -36.74 -18.27 7.93
C ALA A 183 -36.02 -19.54 8.44
N PRO A 184 -35.96 -20.62 7.66
CA PRO A 184 -35.32 -21.85 8.12
C PRO A 184 -33.83 -21.63 8.41
N ALA A 185 -33.32 -22.28 9.44
CA ALA A 185 -31.89 -22.35 9.71
C ALA A 185 -31.26 -23.53 8.95
N ASP A 186 -30.09 -23.32 8.37
CA ASP A 186 -29.26 -24.41 7.88
C ASP A 186 -28.50 -25.11 9.03
N ALA A 187 -27.81 -26.20 8.71
CA ALA A 187 -27.03 -26.97 9.68
C ALA A 187 -25.86 -26.17 10.31
N GLN A 188 -25.54 -24.98 9.79
CA GLN A 188 -24.54 -24.07 10.34
C GLN A 188 -25.18 -22.93 11.15
N GLY A 189 -26.49 -22.99 11.39
CA GLY A 189 -27.24 -21.99 12.14
C GLY A 189 -27.44 -20.68 11.38
N LYS A 190 -27.48 -20.72 10.03
CA LYS A 190 -27.69 -19.55 9.19
C LYS A 190 -29.05 -19.54 8.53
N GLY A 191 -29.62 -18.36 8.42
CA GLY A 191 -30.89 -18.12 7.72
C GLY A 191 -30.79 -16.89 6.84
N THR A 192 -31.71 -16.75 5.89
CA THR A 192 -31.80 -15.54 5.06
C THR A 192 -33.23 -15.08 4.87
N LEU A 193 -33.39 -13.77 4.70
CA LEU A 193 -34.65 -13.12 4.39
C LEU A 193 -34.44 -12.14 3.24
N THR A 194 -35.17 -12.31 2.14
CA THR A 194 -35.19 -11.31 1.07
C THR A 194 -36.46 -10.46 1.17
N ALA A 195 -36.30 -9.15 1.19
CA ALA A 195 -37.41 -8.21 1.31
C ALA A 195 -37.20 -6.98 0.43
N SER A 196 -38.31 -6.43 -0.07
CA SER A 196 -38.38 -5.09 -0.66
C SER A 196 -39.10 -4.17 0.30
N LEU A 197 -38.46 -3.08 0.70
CA LEU A 197 -38.95 -2.20 1.76
C LEU A 197 -39.34 -0.83 1.20
N THR A 198 -40.27 -0.16 1.86
CA THR A 198 -40.59 1.24 1.57
C THR A 198 -39.47 2.16 2.04
N TRP A 199 -39.52 3.42 1.64
CA TRP A 199 -38.58 4.41 2.16
C TRP A 199 -38.90 4.71 3.64
N GLY A 200 -37.87 5.00 4.43
CA GLY A 200 -38.00 5.31 5.85
C GLY A 200 -37.02 4.56 6.74
N SER A 201 -37.16 4.78 8.04
CA SER A 201 -36.44 4.02 9.06
C SER A 201 -37.19 2.72 9.34
N HIS A 202 -36.49 1.60 9.36
CA HIS A 202 -37.03 0.29 9.68
C HIS A 202 -36.21 -0.39 10.77
N THR A 203 -36.85 -1.25 11.56
CA THR A 203 -36.18 -2.15 12.50
C THR A 203 -36.57 -3.59 12.22
N LEU A 204 -35.61 -4.43 11.85
CA LEU A 204 -35.83 -5.87 11.74
C LEU A 204 -35.59 -6.53 13.10
N HIS A 205 -36.63 -7.13 13.66
CA HIS A 205 -36.54 -7.94 14.86
C HIS A 205 -36.41 -9.42 14.49
N VAL A 206 -35.46 -10.13 15.11
CA VAL A 206 -35.18 -11.55 14.84
C VAL A 206 -35.00 -12.32 16.14
N VAL A 207 -35.65 -13.49 16.23
CA VAL A 207 -35.54 -14.46 17.34
C VAL A 207 -35.12 -15.80 16.74
N GLY A 208 -34.15 -16.48 17.34
CA GLY A 208 -33.81 -17.86 16.99
C GLY A 208 -34.68 -18.83 17.79
N VAL A 209 -35.14 -19.89 17.13
CA VAL A 209 -35.94 -20.97 17.73
C VAL A 209 -35.23 -22.30 17.47
N ASP A 210 -34.99 -23.09 18.50
CA ASP A 210 -34.42 -24.43 18.38
C ASP A 210 -35.48 -25.51 18.08
N VAL A 211 -35.03 -26.75 17.88
CA VAL A 211 -35.92 -27.89 17.59
C VAL A 211 -36.77 -28.28 18.81
N ALA A 212 -36.30 -28.01 20.04
CA ALA A 212 -37.09 -28.22 21.24
C ALA A 212 -38.23 -27.19 21.38
N GLY A 213 -38.07 -26.00 20.82
CA GLY A 213 -38.99 -24.87 20.88
C GLY A 213 -38.53 -23.74 21.80
N ASN A 214 -37.29 -23.74 22.33
CA ASN A 214 -36.78 -22.61 23.08
C ASN A 214 -36.48 -21.44 22.15
N GLN A 215 -36.81 -20.24 22.61
CA GLN A 215 -36.58 -18.99 21.89
C GLN A 215 -35.42 -18.22 22.51
N THR A 216 -34.70 -17.48 21.68
CA THR A 216 -33.73 -16.48 22.15
C THR A 216 -34.35 -15.58 23.22
N THR A 217 -33.67 -15.44 24.36
CA THR A 217 -34.15 -14.67 25.52
C THR A 217 -34.41 -13.18 25.24
N GLN A 218 -33.71 -12.58 24.27
CA GLN A 218 -33.96 -11.21 23.81
C GLN A 218 -33.91 -11.15 22.28
N PRO A 219 -34.96 -10.64 21.61
CA PRO A 219 -34.93 -10.43 20.16
C PRO A 219 -33.80 -9.50 19.73
N THR A 220 -33.06 -9.86 18.70
CA THR A 220 -32.09 -8.95 18.07
C THR A 220 -32.85 -7.90 17.27
N ALA A 221 -32.53 -6.62 17.48
CA ALA A 221 -33.05 -5.51 16.69
C ALA A 221 -31.97 -4.95 15.76
N TYR A 222 -32.25 -4.93 14.46
CA TYR A 222 -31.40 -4.36 13.42
C TYR A 222 -32.11 -3.15 12.81
N THR A 223 -31.76 -1.94 13.27
CA THR A 223 -32.34 -0.68 12.77
C THR A 223 -31.52 -0.11 11.62
N PHE A 224 -32.15 0.32 10.55
CA PHE A 224 -31.52 0.86 9.33
C PHE A 224 -32.44 1.83 8.59
N TYR A 225 -31.88 2.60 7.65
CA TYR A 225 -32.63 3.57 6.84
C TYR A 225 -32.64 3.17 5.37
N VAL A 226 -33.83 3.17 4.76
CA VAL A 226 -34.04 2.94 3.33
C VAL A 226 -34.35 4.28 2.66
N PRO A 227 -33.47 4.81 1.79
CA PRO A 227 -33.75 6.05 1.08
C PRO A 227 -34.80 5.84 0.00
N TRP A 228 -35.54 6.89 -0.35
CA TRP A 228 -36.51 6.85 -1.46
C TRP A 228 -35.84 6.46 -2.79
N GLN A 229 -34.70 7.09 -3.10
CA GLN A 229 -33.81 6.71 -4.19
C GLN A 229 -32.37 6.97 -3.79
N LEU A 230 -31.42 6.35 -4.49
CA LEU A 230 -30.01 6.68 -4.33
C LEU A 230 -29.68 7.94 -5.13
N PRO A 231 -28.69 8.74 -4.68
CA PRO A 231 -28.17 9.85 -5.46
C PRO A 231 -27.62 9.36 -6.81
N ALA A 232 -27.92 10.11 -7.88
CA ALA A 232 -27.46 9.83 -9.23
C ALA A 232 -25.95 10.11 -9.39
N PRO A 233 -25.22 9.33 -10.20
CA PRO A 233 -23.81 9.60 -10.51
C PRO A 233 -23.62 11.01 -11.04
N THR A 234 -22.64 11.73 -10.50
CA THR A 234 -22.36 13.12 -10.85
C THR A 234 -20.89 13.30 -11.21
N THR A 235 -20.61 14.06 -12.26
CA THR A 235 -19.25 14.37 -12.71
C THR A 235 -19.06 15.89 -12.79
N ILE A 236 -17.82 16.36 -12.63
CA ILE A 236 -17.44 17.77 -12.85
C ILE A 236 -16.59 17.85 -14.11
N ASN A 237 -17.00 18.68 -15.06
CA ASN A 237 -16.17 19.10 -16.17
C ASN A 237 -15.59 20.49 -15.87
N LEU A 238 -14.26 20.62 -15.89
CA LEU A 238 -13.56 21.89 -15.65
C LEU A 238 -12.92 22.41 -16.93
N ALA A 239 -13.07 23.70 -17.17
CA ALA A 239 -12.40 24.45 -18.22
C ALA A 239 -11.54 25.56 -17.59
N ALA A 240 -10.23 25.45 -17.76
CA ALA A 240 -9.26 26.44 -17.30
C ALA A 240 -8.34 26.86 -18.45
N PRO A 241 -7.83 28.10 -18.47
CA PRO A 241 -6.81 28.49 -19.44
C PRO A 241 -5.53 27.69 -19.21
N ALA A 242 -4.85 27.26 -20.28
CA ALA A 242 -3.60 26.51 -20.14
C ALA A 242 -2.49 27.34 -19.48
N GLN A 243 -2.50 28.65 -19.69
CA GLN A 243 -1.52 29.60 -19.16
C GLN A 243 -2.19 30.87 -18.64
N SER A 244 -1.58 31.52 -17.65
CA SER A 244 -1.99 32.85 -17.17
C SER A 244 -0.78 33.68 -16.73
N GLY A 245 -0.94 35.00 -16.71
CA GLY A 245 0.06 35.90 -16.13
C GLY A 245 0.07 35.80 -14.60
N ARG A 246 1.27 35.86 -13.99
CA ARG A 246 1.37 36.05 -12.53
C ARG A 246 0.74 37.39 -12.14
N ALA A 247 -0.04 37.38 -11.05
CA ALA A 247 -0.84 38.51 -10.59
C ALA A 247 -1.87 39.02 -11.61
N SER A 248 -2.21 38.22 -12.61
CA SER A 248 -3.34 38.46 -13.51
C SER A 248 -4.54 37.63 -13.07
N GLN A 249 -5.73 38.21 -13.16
CA GLN A 249 -6.96 37.47 -12.89
C GLN A 249 -7.14 36.35 -13.93
N LEU A 250 -7.54 35.19 -13.45
CA LEU A 250 -8.00 34.08 -14.28
C LEU A 250 -9.34 33.57 -13.78
N THR A 251 -10.05 32.86 -14.66
CA THR A 251 -11.30 32.18 -14.34
C THR A 251 -11.17 30.71 -14.70
N VAL A 252 -11.54 29.84 -13.76
CA VAL A 252 -11.80 28.42 -14.01
C VAL A 252 -13.31 28.23 -13.99
N SER A 253 -13.86 27.76 -15.09
CA SER A 253 -15.29 27.46 -15.20
C SER A 253 -15.52 25.97 -14.99
N GLY A 254 -16.63 25.62 -14.37
CA GLY A 254 -17.02 24.22 -14.22
C GLY A 254 -18.49 23.98 -14.45
N ARG A 255 -18.82 22.74 -14.79
CA ARG A 255 -20.19 22.27 -14.93
C ARG A 255 -20.33 20.87 -14.36
N LEU A 256 -21.31 20.68 -13.49
CA LEU A 256 -21.75 19.36 -13.04
C LEU A 256 -22.70 18.71 -14.07
N SER A 257 -22.75 17.37 -14.11
CA SER A 257 -23.46 16.64 -15.17
C SER A 257 -24.97 16.48 -15.02
N ALA A 258 -25.59 16.83 -13.89
CA ALA A 258 -27.03 16.64 -13.69
C ALA A 258 -27.88 17.84 -14.15
N ASP A 259 -29.18 17.62 -14.30
CA ASP A 259 -30.11 18.57 -14.93
C ASP A 259 -30.52 19.74 -14.02
N THR A 260 -30.64 19.52 -12.70
CA THR A 260 -31.05 20.57 -11.76
C THR A 260 -30.41 20.44 -10.38
N TYR A 261 -29.82 21.52 -9.88
CA TYR A 261 -29.26 21.62 -8.53
C TYR A 261 -30.07 22.57 -7.62
N PRO A 262 -30.17 22.29 -6.31
CA PRO A 262 -30.79 23.20 -5.35
C PRO A 262 -30.11 24.58 -5.33
N SER A 263 -30.91 25.63 -5.17
CA SER A 263 -30.37 26.98 -5.02
C SER A 263 -29.61 27.12 -3.69
N GLY A 264 -28.47 27.82 -3.71
CA GLY A 264 -27.67 28.10 -2.53
C GLY A 264 -26.56 27.08 -2.25
N GLU A 265 -26.44 26.04 -3.07
CA GLU A 265 -25.30 25.13 -3.01
C GLU A 265 -24.03 25.77 -3.56
N ALA A 266 -22.87 25.21 -3.18
CA ALA A 266 -21.57 25.66 -3.63
C ALA A 266 -20.60 24.47 -3.72
N VAL A 267 -19.65 24.56 -4.63
CA VAL A 267 -18.53 23.63 -4.71
C VAL A 267 -17.36 24.13 -3.87
N LYS A 268 -16.68 23.20 -3.21
CA LYS A 268 -15.46 23.48 -2.44
C LYS A 268 -14.27 23.57 -3.37
N VAL A 269 -13.42 24.57 -3.16
CA VAL A 269 -12.28 24.84 -4.03
C VAL A 269 -11.00 24.88 -3.22
N VAL A 270 -10.01 24.07 -3.62
CA VAL A 270 -8.66 24.08 -3.05
C VAL A 270 -7.67 24.35 -4.17
N LYS A 271 -6.78 25.32 -3.99
CA LYS A 271 -5.68 25.60 -4.91
C LYS A 271 -4.37 25.13 -4.31
N SER A 272 -3.59 24.35 -5.06
CA SER A 272 -2.18 24.07 -4.74
C SER A 272 -1.24 24.78 -5.70
N ASP A 273 -0.11 25.24 -5.17
CA ASP A 273 0.95 25.92 -5.91
C ASP A 273 2.30 25.66 -5.22
N LEU A 274 3.39 26.27 -5.73
CA LEU A 274 4.73 26.06 -5.18
C LEU A 274 4.91 26.58 -3.74
N ALA A 275 4.06 27.52 -3.29
CA ALA A 275 4.07 28.02 -1.91
C ALA A 275 3.21 27.17 -0.98
N HIS A 276 2.12 26.61 -1.51
CA HIS A 276 1.14 25.81 -0.78
C HIS A 276 0.99 24.43 -1.45
N PRO A 277 1.99 23.54 -1.34
CA PRO A 277 1.94 22.23 -2.00
C PRO A 277 0.83 21.33 -1.43
N ALA A 278 0.45 21.53 -0.17
CA ALA A 278 -0.69 20.84 0.46
C ALA A 278 -2.05 21.43 0.08
N GLY A 279 -2.08 22.56 -0.64
CA GLY A 279 -3.28 23.28 -0.99
C GLY A 279 -3.70 24.34 0.02
N VAL A 280 -4.38 25.38 -0.47
CA VAL A 280 -5.07 26.41 0.30
C VAL A 280 -6.52 26.48 -0.17
N ALA A 281 -7.46 26.56 0.77
CA ALA A 281 -8.86 26.75 0.43
C ALA A 281 -9.06 28.13 -0.20
N LEU A 282 -9.76 28.16 -1.33
CA LEU A 282 -10.31 29.38 -1.91
C LEU A 282 -11.76 29.56 -1.45
N PRO A 283 -12.38 30.73 -1.64
CA PRO A 283 -13.81 30.88 -1.44
C PRO A 283 -14.59 29.81 -2.22
N ASP A 284 -15.63 29.26 -1.59
CA ASP A 284 -16.53 28.32 -2.25
C ASP A 284 -17.16 28.99 -3.48
N ALA A 285 -17.27 28.26 -4.58
CA ALA A 285 -17.89 28.77 -5.80
C ALA A 285 -19.39 28.44 -5.79
N PRO A 286 -20.29 29.44 -5.83
CA PRO A 286 -21.72 29.21 -5.89
C PRO A 286 -22.09 28.34 -7.10
N LEU A 287 -22.98 27.39 -6.86
CA LEU A 287 -23.50 26.49 -7.88
C LEU A 287 -24.84 27.02 -8.40
N SER A 288 -24.92 27.25 -9.71
CA SER A 288 -26.16 27.60 -10.38
C SER A 288 -27.07 26.38 -10.51
N ALA A 289 -28.38 26.63 -10.65
CA ALA A 289 -29.37 25.55 -10.81
C ALA A 289 -29.10 24.65 -12.03
N ASP A 290 -28.42 25.16 -13.07
CA ASP A 290 -28.03 24.41 -14.27
C ASP A 290 -26.69 23.65 -14.14
N GLY A 291 -26.14 23.61 -12.91
CA GLY A 291 -24.89 22.92 -12.58
C GLY A 291 -23.62 23.71 -12.89
N THR A 292 -23.72 24.97 -13.35
CA THR A 292 -22.54 25.80 -13.68
C THR A 292 -21.99 26.55 -12.47
N PHE A 293 -20.67 26.73 -12.44
CA PHE A 293 -19.99 27.55 -11.44
C PHE A 293 -18.71 28.17 -12.01
N HIS A 294 -18.22 29.23 -11.36
CA HIS A 294 -16.99 29.91 -11.73
C HIS A 294 -16.12 30.17 -10.52
N ILE A 295 -14.82 29.95 -10.70
CA ILE A 295 -13.78 30.23 -9.73
C ILE A 295 -12.94 31.36 -10.29
N THR A 296 -12.78 32.44 -9.53
CA THR A 296 -11.89 33.54 -9.88
C THR A 296 -10.69 33.53 -8.94
N ASP A 297 -9.50 33.71 -9.50
CA ASP A 297 -8.26 33.80 -8.72
C ASP A 297 -7.26 34.76 -9.37
N VAL A 298 -6.38 35.33 -8.55
CA VAL A 298 -5.28 36.22 -8.96
C VAL A 298 -3.97 35.65 -8.40
N PRO A 299 -3.43 34.57 -9.01
CA PRO A 299 -2.33 33.82 -8.43
C PRO A 299 -1.04 34.65 -8.35
N GLN A 300 -0.48 34.73 -7.13
CA GLN A 300 0.79 35.42 -6.86
C GLN A 300 2.02 34.53 -7.06
N VAL A 301 1.82 33.21 -7.17
CA VAL A 301 2.87 32.20 -7.32
C VAL A 301 2.86 31.68 -8.75
N GLY A 302 3.97 31.85 -9.46
CA GLY A 302 4.18 31.33 -10.80
C GLY A 302 4.42 29.81 -10.80
N GLY A 303 4.31 29.20 -11.98
CA GLY A 303 4.34 27.75 -12.21
C GLY A 303 2.95 27.12 -12.19
N ALA A 304 2.90 25.80 -12.00
CA ALA A 304 1.65 25.07 -11.93
C ALA A 304 0.82 25.54 -10.72
N ASN A 305 -0.37 26.05 -11.00
CA ASN A 305 -1.42 26.30 -10.01
C ASN A 305 -2.57 25.33 -10.32
N THR A 306 -2.82 24.38 -9.41
CA THR A 306 -3.83 23.33 -9.59
C THR A 306 -5.04 23.62 -8.73
N TYR A 307 -6.21 23.69 -9.35
CA TYR A 307 -7.50 23.93 -8.70
C TYR A 307 -8.24 22.60 -8.61
N SER A 308 -8.41 22.11 -7.40
CA SER A 308 -9.22 20.96 -7.07
C SER A 308 -10.59 21.41 -6.60
N VAL A 309 -11.63 20.90 -7.26
CA VAL A 309 -13.02 21.25 -7.00
C VAL A 309 -13.76 20.02 -6.53
N THR A 310 -14.48 20.14 -5.42
CA THR A 310 -15.26 19.06 -4.81
C THR A 310 -16.69 19.48 -4.65
N TYR A 311 -17.60 18.67 -5.18
CA TYR A 311 -19.02 18.71 -4.85
C TYR A 311 -19.29 17.65 -3.78
N PRO A 312 -19.75 18.02 -2.57
CA PRO A 312 -19.93 17.08 -1.46
C PRO A 312 -21.08 16.08 -1.66
N GLY A 313 -21.94 16.30 -2.66
CA GLY A 313 -23.14 15.50 -2.87
C GLY A 313 -24.34 16.01 -2.08
N ASP A 314 -25.52 15.58 -2.50
CA ASP A 314 -26.81 15.82 -1.85
C ASP A 314 -27.68 14.56 -1.90
N SER A 315 -28.96 14.66 -1.50
CA SER A 315 -29.90 13.53 -1.50
C SER A 315 -30.19 12.90 -2.88
N THR A 316 -29.89 13.63 -3.96
CA THR A 316 -30.17 13.32 -5.36
C THR A 316 -28.92 13.26 -6.24
N HIS A 317 -27.78 13.79 -5.80
CA HIS A 317 -26.52 13.81 -6.55
C HIS A 317 -25.35 13.26 -5.73
N GLN A 318 -24.58 12.33 -6.30
CA GLN A 318 -23.39 11.79 -5.64
C GLN A 318 -22.28 12.83 -5.49
N ALA A 319 -21.49 12.69 -4.42
CA ALA A 319 -20.27 13.44 -4.23
C ALA A 319 -19.28 13.18 -5.38
N THR A 320 -18.56 14.21 -5.81
CA THR A 320 -17.60 14.10 -6.91
C THR A 320 -16.51 15.17 -6.83
N SER A 321 -15.38 14.94 -7.50
CA SER A 321 -14.29 15.91 -7.55
C SER A 321 -13.58 15.90 -8.90
N ALA A 322 -13.01 17.03 -9.28
CA ALA A 322 -12.17 17.18 -10.48
C ALA A 322 -11.05 18.18 -10.21
N SER A 323 -10.05 18.24 -11.09
CA SER A 323 -8.98 19.24 -10.99
C SER A 323 -8.55 19.76 -12.35
N ALA A 324 -8.14 21.03 -12.38
CA ALA A 324 -7.57 21.68 -13.56
C ALA A 324 -6.29 22.44 -13.17
N THR A 325 -5.28 22.47 -14.05
CA THR A 325 -4.00 23.13 -13.78
C THR A 325 -3.76 24.26 -14.78
N VAL A 326 -3.40 25.44 -14.26
CA VAL A 326 -2.99 26.61 -15.04
C VAL A 326 -1.50 26.84 -14.84
N GLN A 327 -0.74 27.01 -15.94
CA GLN A 327 0.67 27.39 -15.87
C GLN A 327 0.79 28.92 -15.75
N VAL A 328 1.10 29.39 -14.55
CA VAL A 328 1.25 30.82 -14.25
C VAL A 328 2.67 31.29 -14.60
N SER A 329 2.79 32.43 -15.27
CA SER A 329 4.06 32.89 -15.81
C SER A 329 5.14 33.15 -14.74
N ARG A 330 6.40 32.92 -15.13
CA ARG A 330 7.58 33.28 -14.36
C ARG A 330 8.52 34.09 -15.23
N SER A 331 9.25 35.02 -14.62
CA SER A 331 10.31 35.79 -15.26
C SER A 331 11.49 34.87 -15.60
N THR A 332 12.17 35.12 -16.71
CA THR A 332 13.37 34.36 -17.09
C THR A 332 14.50 34.62 -16.09
N THR A 333 15.18 33.57 -15.66
CA THR A 333 16.31 33.68 -14.73
C THR A 333 17.61 33.93 -15.48
N ALA A 334 18.32 34.99 -15.10
CA ALA A 334 19.69 35.22 -15.55
C ALA A 334 20.67 34.34 -14.75
N MET A 335 21.45 33.50 -15.43
CA MET A 335 22.43 32.64 -14.79
C MET A 335 23.66 32.45 -15.67
N SER A 336 24.83 32.34 -15.05
CA SER A 336 26.07 32.00 -15.76
C SER A 336 26.93 31.05 -14.94
N ILE A 337 27.89 30.41 -15.59
CA ILE A 337 28.92 29.60 -14.94
C ILE A 337 30.26 29.87 -15.60
N SER A 338 31.28 30.07 -14.78
CA SER A 338 32.64 30.40 -15.21
C SER A 338 33.67 29.55 -14.47
N SER A 339 34.87 29.51 -15.03
CA SER A 339 36.05 28.87 -14.45
C SER A 339 37.23 29.83 -14.53
N ASN A 340 38.20 29.72 -13.61
CA ASN A 340 39.37 30.61 -13.57
C ASN A 340 40.33 30.44 -14.75
N ALA A 341 40.25 29.34 -15.50
CA ALA A 341 40.93 29.11 -16.78
C ALA A 341 40.06 28.25 -17.72
N SER A 342 40.35 28.27 -19.02
CA SER A 342 39.69 27.44 -20.04
C SER A 342 40.37 26.08 -20.24
N SER A 343 41.65 25.94 -19.87
CA SER A 343 42.41 24.70 -19.93
C SER A 343 43.25 24.48 -18.66
N TYR A 344 43.47 23.22 -18.30
CA TYR A 344 44.14 22.82 -17.06
C TYR A 344 45.16 21.72 -17.31
N ALA A 345 46.31 21.78 -16.62
CA ALA A 345 47.19 20.62 -16.52
C ALA A 345 46.43 19.44 -15.87
N TYR A 346 46.84 18.21 -16.20
CA TYR A 346 46.22 17.02 -15.62
C TYR A 346 46.18 17.08 -14.08
N SER A 347 44.99 16.85 -13.51
CA SER A 347 44.71 16.88 -12.08
C SER A 347 44.87 18.26 -11.40
N ALA A 348 45.06 19.33 -12.17
CA ALA A 348 45.01 20.68 -11.62
C ALA A 348 43.59 21.02 -11.14
N THR A 349 43.51 21.91 -10.16
CA THR A 349 42.23 22.28 -9.54
C THR A 349 41.64 23.50 -10.24
N ALA A 350 40.46 23.32 -10.84
CA ALA A 350 39.63 24.40 -11.35
C ALA A 350 38.80 25.03 -10.23
N LYS A 351 38.73 26.36 -10.21
CA LYS A 351 37.78 27.14 -9.41
C LYS A 351 36.60 27.50 -10.30
N ILE A 352 35.45 26.91 -10.00
CA ILE A 352 34.19 27.12 -10.71
C ILE A 352 33.36 28.13 -9.93
N THR A 353 32.77 29.08 -10.64
CA THR A 353 31.87 30.09 -10.07
C THR A 353 30.59 30.11 -10.88
N ALA A 354 29.49 29.65 -10.28
CA ALA A 354 28.16 29.81 -10.82
C ALA A 354 27.55 31.09 -10.24
N HIS A 355 27.00 31.94 -11.11
CA HIS A 355 26.37 33.20 -10.72
C HIS A 355 24.88 33.15 -11.05
N LEU A 356 24.05 33.38 -10.03
CA LEU A 356 22.61 33.54 -10.13
C LEU A 356 22.26 35.03 -10.05
N GLY A 357 21.49 35.52 -11.03
CA GLY A 357 20.97 36.87 -11.01
C GLY A 357 19.87 37.07 -9.96
N THR A 358 19.10 38.15 -10.10
CA THR A 358 17.99 38.43 -9.18
C THR A 358 16.96 37.31 -9.18
N THR A 359 16.56 36.88 -7.99
CA THR A 359 15.46 35.94 -7.76
C THR A 359 14.50 36.51 -6.71
N TYR A 360 13.48 35.76 -6.29
CA TYR A 360 12.51 36.19 -5.29
C TYR A 360 12.73 35.52 -3.92
N ASN A 361 12.59 34.19 -3.87
CA ASN A 361 12.69 33.43 -2.63
C ASN A 361 13.49 32.13 -2.79
N GLY A 362 13.99 31.84 -3.99
CA GLY A 362 14.93 30.76 -4.25
C GLY A 362 16.33 31.31 -4.51
N HIS A 363 17.31 30.88 -3.72
CA HIS A 363 18.71 31.29 -3.85
C HIS A 363 19.67 30.10 -3.94
N THR A 364 19.14 28.89 -4.11
CA THR A 364 19.92 27.65 -4.10
C THR A 364 20.30 27.24 -5.51
N LEU A 365 21.60 27.06 -5.75
CA LEU A 365 22.15 26.52 -6.98
C LEU A 365 22.76 25.14 -6.77
N SER A 366 22.81 24.37 -7.86
CA SER A 366 23.58 23.12 -7.93
C SER A 366 24.58 23.19 -9.08
N ILE A 367 25.85 22.88 -8.80
CA ILE A 367 26.95 22.77 -9.76
C ILE A 367 27.24 21.28 -9.97
N TYR A 368 27.20 20.86 -11.24
CA TYR A 368 27.52 19.51 -11.67
C TYR A 368 28.78 19.52 -12.55
N ALA A 369 29.51 18.40 -12.56
CA ALA A 369 30.63 18.16 -13.45
C ALA A 369 30.40 16.85 -14.21
N GLU A 370 30.69 16.87 -15.50
CA GLU A 370 30.62 15.72 -16.40
C GLU A 370 31.93 15.64 -17.19
N PRO A 371 32.91 14.86 -16.68
CA PRO A 371 34.14 14.59 -17.41
C PRO A 371 33.86 13.82 -18.70
N TYR A 372 34.75 13.92 -19.68
CA TYR A 372 34.69 13.11 -20.90
C TYR A 372 34.58 11.62 -20.59
N HIS A 373 33.56 10.94 -21.12
CA HIS A 373 33.16 9.54 -20.78
C HIS A 373 32.84 9.28 -19.31
N GLY A 374 32.77 10.33 -18.49
CA GLY A 374 32.34 10.27 -17.10
C GLY A 374 30.82 10.47 -16.98
N LYS A 375 30.28 10.13 -15.82
CA LYS A 375 28.89 10.45 -15.48
C LYS A 375 28.80 11.87 -14.93
N LYS A 376 27.71 12.57 -15.24
CA LYS A 376 27.37 13.83 -14.58
C LYS A 376 27.19 13.61 -13.07
N ALA A 377 27.98 14.30 -12.27
CA ALA A 377 27.98 14.20 -10.81
C ALA A 377 27.78 15.58 -10.17
N LEU A 378 27.05 15.62 -9.04
CA LEU A 378 26.90 16.83 -8.24
C LEU A 378 28.24 17.16 -7.57
N VAL A 379 28.77 18.34 -7.85
CA VAL A 379 29.99 18.86 -7.21
C VAL A 379 29.65 19.62 -5.94
N ARG A 380 28.66 20.50 -6.02
CA ARG A 380 28.21 21.31 -4.90
C ARG A 380 26.77 21.75 -5.10
N THR A 381 26.01 21.81 -4.01
CA THR A 381 24.74 22.52 -3.94
C THR A 381 24.77 23.47 -2.75
N GLY A 382 24.06 24.60 -2.84
CA GLY A 382 23.96 25.54 -1.73
C GLY A 382 23.38 26.89 -2.13
N THR A 383 23.07 27.69 -1.12
CA THR A 383 22.65 29.08 -1.28
C THR A 383 23.81 29.93 -1.79
N VAL A 384 23.53 30.81 -2.75
CA VAL A 384 24.51 31.77 -3.26
C VAL A 384 24.88 32.81 -2.21
N ASP A 385 26.08 33.38 -2.32
CA ASP A 385 26.51 34.49 -1.46
C ASP A 385 25.79 35.82 -1.80
N SER A 386 26.15 36.89 -1.08
CA SER A 386 25.57 38.23 -1.28
C SER A 386 25.80 38.82 -2.68
N HIS A 387 26.70 38.25 -3.47
CA HIS A 387 26.98 38.65 -4.85
C HIS A 387 26.34 37.69 -5.86
N GLY A 388 25.47 36.78 -5.42
CA GLY A 388 24.82 35.80 -6.30
C GLY A 388 25.72 34.63 -6.69
N ASN A 389 26.87 34.42 -6.03
CA ASN A 389 27.81 33.38 -6.43
C ASN A 389 27.74 32.11 -5.57
N LEU A 390 27.83 30.95 -6.23
CA LEU A 390 28.20 29.68 -5.63
C LEU A 390 29.53 29.22 -6.24
N THR A 391 30.53 29.01 -5.40
CA THR A 391 31.87 28.57 -5.85
C THR A 391 32.13 27.11 -5.53
N ALA A 392 32.88 26.42 -6.37
CA ALA A 392 33.32 25.05 -6.13
C ALA A 392 34.73 24.81 -6.68
N SER A 393 35.44 23.84 -6.10
CA SER A 393 36.74 23.38 -6.58
C SER A 393 36.62 21.99 -7.18
N TYR A 394 37.25 21.76 -8.32
CA TYR A 394 37.18 20.48 -9.02
C TYR A 394 38.53 20.10 -9.62
N LYS A 395 39.00 18.87 -9.37
CA LYS A 395 40.24 18.36 -9.99
C LYS A 395 39.97 17.89 -11.42
N VAL A 396 40.54 18.59 -12.39
CA VAL A 396 40.32 18.32 -13.82
C VAL A 396 41.26 17.22 -14.30
N SER A 397 40.78 15.99 -14.39
CA SER A 397 41.53 14.83 -14.93
C SER A 397 41.27 14.54 -16.42
N GLY A 398 40.32 15.26 -17.02
CA GLY A 398 39.93 15.19 -18.42
C GLY A 398 39.05 16.39 -18.76
N SER A 399 38.89 16.71 -20.05
CA SER A 399 37.96 17.77 -20.49
C SER A 399 36.60 17.53 -19.84
N THR A 400 36.01 18.57 -19.24
CA THR A 400 34.85 18.45 -18.35
C THR A 400 33.83 19.51 -18.69
N VAL A 401 32.56 19.11 -18.78
CA VAL A 401 31.41 20.01 -18.89
C VAL A 401 30.88 20.29 -17.49
N PHE A 402 30.86 21.55 -17.10
CA PHE A 402 30.20 22.00 -15.87
C PHE A 402 28.80 22.53 -16.16
N THR A 403 27.84 22.19 -15.32
CA THR A 403 26.46 22.70 -15.40
C THR A 403 26.08 23.36 -14.08
N ALA A 404 25.67 24.63 -14.10
CA ALA A 404 24.90 25.22 -13.01
C ALA A 404 23.41 25.00 -13.27
N SER A 405 22.64 24.73 -12.21
CA SER A 405 21.20 24.51 -12.26
C SER A 405 20.49 25.27 -11.15
N PHE A 406 19.42 25.97 -11.51
CA PHE A 406 18.47 26.62 -10.62
C PHE A 406 17.08 26.04 -10.88
N ALA A 407 16.39 25.58 -9.83
CA ALA A 407 15.06 24.96 -9.95
C ALA A 407 13.94 25.97 -10.27
N GLY A 408 14.23 27.26 -10.22
CA GLY A 408 13.20 28.30 -10.23
C GLY A 408 12.69 28.58 -8.82
N ASP A 409 11.83 29.59 -8.73
CA ASP A 409 11.13 29.95 -7.50
C ASP A 409 9.72 30.46 -7.83
N TYR A 410 9.08 31.16 -6.88
CA TYR A 410 7.69 31.61 -7.09
C TYR A 410 7.57 32.61 -8.25
N ARG A 411 8.64 33.32 -8.62
CA ARG A 411 8.58 34.39 -9.63
C ARG A 411 9.50 34.15 -10.81
N TYR A 412 10.53 33.34 -10.66
CA TYR A 412 11.59 33.12 -11.64
C TYR A 412 11.65 31.67 -12.10
N ALA A 413 11.77 31.47 -13.42
CA ALA A 413 11.75 30.14 -14.03
C ALA A 413 13.03 29.35 -13.70
N ALA A 414 12.95 28.02 -13.81
CA ALA A 414 14.14 27.19 -13.76
C ALA A 414 15.13 27.60 -14.86
N ALA A 415 16.43 27.52 -14.59
CA ALA A 415 17.47 27.86 -15.54
C ALA A 415 18.70 26.96 -15.38
N THR A 416 19.40 26.76 -16.50
CA THR A 416 20.67 26.03 -16.56
C THR A 416 21.71 26.86 -17.33
N ALA A 417 22.98 26.73 -16.94
CA ALA A 417 24.11 27.37 -17.59
C ALA A 417 25.26 26.36 -17.68
N ILE A 418 25.99 26.38 -18.79
CA ILE A 418 27.01 25.36 -19.09
C ILE A 418 28.36 26.02 -19.38
N ARG A 419 29.44 25.40 -18.88
CA ARG A 419 30.82 25.76 -19.24
C ARG A 419 31.68 24.52 -19.43
N THR A 420 32.28 24.39 -20.61
CA THR A 420 33.30 23.38 -20.87
C THR A 420 34.69 23.91 -20.53
N VAL A 421 35.51 23.08 -19.88
CA VAL A 421 36.95 23.29 -19.73
C VAL A 421 37.71 22.12 -20.31
N PHE A 422 38.94 22.37 -20.76
CA PHE A 422 39.80 21.36 -21.36
C PHE A 422 40.89 20.91 -20.38
N ALA A 423 41.36 19.68 -20.55
CA ALA A 423 42.47 19.13 -19.77
C ALA A 423 43.63 18.77 -20.69
N TYR A 424 44.86 19.05 -20.29
CA TYR A 424 46.04 18.43 -20.86
C TYR A 424 46.22 17.02 -20.27
N ALA A 425 46.73 16.08 -21.07
CA ALA A 425 47.23 14.83 -20.54
C ALA A 425 48.55 15.08 -19.80
N LYS A 426 48.95 14.19 -18.89
CA LYS A 426 50.30 14.20 -18.31
C LYS A 426 51.18 13.25 -19.10
N VAL A 427 52.26 13.77 -19.68
CA VAL A 427 53.31 12.95 -20.33
C VAL A 427 54.45 12.79 -19.34
N SER A 428 54.69 11.56 -18.89
CA SER A 428 55.80 11.21 -17.99
C SER A 428 56.86 10.45 -18.77
N GLU A 429 58.12 10.83 -18.60
CA GLU A 429 59.22 10.38 -19.43
C GLU A 429 60.40 9.89 -18.60
N SER A 430 61.07 8.86 -19.09
CA SER A 430 62.32 8.37 -18.49
C SER A 430 63.26 7.80 -19.56
N LEU A 431 64.54 8.09 -19.40
CA LEU A 431 65.60 7.51 -20.23
C LEU A 431 66.11 6.21 -19.59
N SER A 432 66.23 5.16 -20.40
CA SER A 432 66.80 3.85 -19.99
C SER A 432 67.92 3.40 -20.92
N GLY A 433 68.75 2.46 -20.45
CA GLY A 433 69.89 1.91 -21.20
C GLY A 433 71.16 2.78 -21.16
N HIS A 434 71.24 3.69 -20.19
CA HIS A 434 72.41 4.54 -19.98
C HIS A 434 73.38 3.89 -18.98
N ASP A 435 74.68 4.14 -19.14
CA ASP A 435 75.74 3.56 -18.30
C ASP A 435 76.21 4.52 -17.20
N GLY A 436 75.71 5.76 -17.23
CA GLY A 436 76.04 6.75 -16.22
C GLY A 436 75.28 8.05 -16.40
N SER A 437 75.73 9.07 -15.68
CA SER A 437 75.22 10.42 -15.81
C SER A 437 76.34 11.44 -15.63
N THR A 438 76.16 12.62 -16.20
CA THR A 438 77.08 13.76 -16.10
C THR A 438 76.27 15.05 -16.08
N HIS A 439 76.87 16.15 -15.63
CA HIS A 439 76.25 17.46 -15.72
C HIS A 439 76.91 18.33 -16.78
N TYR A 440 76.11 19.11 -17.49
CA TYR A 440 76.57 20.26 -18.28
C TYR A 440 75.86 21.50 -17.73
N GLY A 441 76.59 22.33 -16.97
CA GLY A 441 75.96 23.34 -16.13
C GLY A 441 75.08 22.69 -15.06
N SER A 442 73.86 23.20 -14.86
CA SER A 442 72.87 22.65 -13.93
C SER A 442 72.02 21.51 -14.51
N ILE A 443 72.20 21.17 -15.79
CA ILE A 443 71.38 20.15 -16.45
C ILE A 443 72.05 18.79 -16.32
N LEU A 444 71.30 17.81 -15.81
CA LEU A 444 71.69 16.41 -15.78
C LEU A 444 71.55 15.78 -17.17
N TYR A 445 72.61 15.15 -17.64
CA TYR A 445 72.65 14.37 -18.86
C TYR A 445 72.86 12.89 -18.51
N ARG A 446 72.09 12.01 -19.13
CA ARG A 446 72.40 10.57 -19.13
C ARG A 446 73.55 10.29 -20.10
N VAL A 447 74.44 9.36 -19.75
CA VAL A 447 75.62 9.00 -20.55
C VAL A 447 75.39 7.64 -21.17
N TYR A 448 75.50 7.55 -22.50
CA TYR A 448 75.35 6.31 -23.26
C TYR A 448 76.66 5.97 -23.98
N HIS A 449 77.00 4.68 -24.06
CA HIS A 449 78.01 4.17 -24.99
C HIS A 449 77.52 4.22 -26.45
N HIS A 450 78.40 4.42 -27.42
CA HIS A 450 78.03 4.62 -28.82
C HIS A 450 77.36 3.41 -29.49
N THR A 451 77.60 2.20 -28.96
CA THR A 451 76.90 0.98 -29.40
C THR A 451 75.55 0.76 -28.72
N ALA A 452 75.19 1.57 -27.72
CA ALA A 452 73.91 1.47 -27.02
C ALA A 452 72.77 2.16 -27.80
N HIS A 453 71.54 1.89 -27.35
CA HIS A 453 70.34 2.57 -27.83
C HIS A 453 69.77 3.47 -26.74
N ALA A 454 69.68 4.78 -27.01
CA ALA A 454 68.96 5.68 -26.12
C ALA A 454 67.47 5.40 -26.22
N LYS A 455 66.88 4.84 -25.16
CA LYS A 455 65.45 4.51 -25.10
C LYS A 455 64.71 5.52 -24.23
N LEU A 456 63.77 6.26 -24.83
CA LEU A 456 62.82 7.10 -24.10
C LEU A 456 61.54 6.31 -23.84
N ASN A 457 61.26 6.02 -22.56
CA ASN A 457 60.00 5.42 -22.14
C ASN A 457 59.01 6.54 -21.80
N VAL A 458 57.78 6.40 -22.29
CA VAL A 458 56.71 7.38 -22.13
C VAL A 458 55.50 6.71 -21.50
N THR A 459 54.90 7.39 -20.54
CA THR A 459 53.58 7.05 -19.99
C THR A 459 52.68 8.27 -20.09
N VAL A 460 51.47 8.10 -20.64
CA VAL A 460 50.47 9.17 -20.73
C VAL A 460 49.37 8.92 -19.69
N THR A 461 48.99 9.94 -18.92
CA THR A 461 47.93 9.89 -17.90
C THR A 461 46.86 10.97 -18.18
N PRO A 462 45.55 10.67 -18.17
CA PRO A 462 44.92 9.37 -17.88
C PRO A 462 45.23 8.33 -18.96
N ASN A 463 44.77 7.08 -18.80
CA ASN A 463 45.06 6.02 -19.79
C ASN A 463 44.52 6.42 -21.18
N LYS A 464 45.42 6.49 -22.17
CA LYS A 464 45.17 6.85 -23.56
C LYS A 464 45.53 5.71 -24.52
N ALA A 465 45.24 4.46 -24.14
CA ALA A 465 45.48 3.29 -24.96
C ALA A 465 44.99 3.47 -26.41
N GLY A 466 45.83 3.06 -27.36
CA GLY A 466 45.55 3.20 -28.79
C GLY A 466 45.73 4.62 -29.36
N GLN A 467 45.96 5.64 -28.53
CA GLN A 467 46.25 7.01 -29.00
C GLN A 467 47.72 7.18 -29.37
N CYS A 468 48.06 8.36 -29.89
CA CYS A 468 49.32 8.64 -30.52
C CYS A 468 50.34 9.33 -29.60
N VAL A 469 51.60 8.91 -29.70
CA VAL A 469 52.75 9.68 -29.21
C VAL A 469 53.76 9.88 -30.33
N GLN A 470 54.27 11.10 -30.48
CA GLN A 470 55.36 11.43 -31.39
C GLN A 470 56.62 11.76 -30.60
N PHE A 471 57.79 11.35 -31.10
CA PHE A 471 59.08 11.55 -30.45
C PHE A 471 59.91 12.56 -31.22
N GLN A 472 60.40 13.59 -30.53
CA GLN A 472 61.27 14.60 -31.13
C GLN A 472 62.68 14.49 -30.57
N THR A 473 63.66 14.39 -31.48
CA THR A 473 65.09 14.39 -31.15
C THR A 473 65.73 15.68 -31.61
N GLN A 474 66.53 16.30 -30.75
CA GLN A 474 67.39 17.42 -31.12
C GLN A 474 68.84 17.17 -30.75
N ARG A 475 69.76 17.67 -31.56
CA ARG A 475 71.21 17.64 -31.32
C ARG A 475 71.72 19.05 -31.09
N TYR A 476 72.59 19.23 -30.10
CA TYR A 476 73.25 20.49 -29.85
C TYR A 476 74.50 20.62 -30.71
N HIS A 477 74.55 21.64 -31.56
CA HIS A 477 75.73 22.03 -32.33
C HIS A 477 75.63 23.51 -32.71
N GLY A 478 76.73 24.16 -33.06
CA GLY A 478 76.72 25.57 -33.47
C GLY A 478 76.15 26.54 -32.41
N GLY A 479 76.16 26.16 -31.13
CA GLY A 479 75.59 26.98 -30.05
C GLY A 479 74.07 26.86 -29.85
N ALA A 480 73.37 26.02 -30.62
CA ALA A 480 71.92 25.89 -30.55
C ALA A 480 71.43 24.43 -30.63
N TRP A 481 70.16 24.22 -30.28
CA TRP A 481 69.48 22.94 -30.43
C TRP A 481 68.79 22.85 -31.79
N HIS A 482 69.08 21.80 -32.55
CA HIS A 482 68.50 21.58 -33.88
C HIS A 482 67.72 20.28 -33.91
N THR A 483 66.46 20.33 -34.37
CA THR A 483 65.65 19.12 -34.61
C THR A 483 66.33 18.24 -35.65
N GLN A 484 66.63 17.01 -35.24
CA GLN A 484 67.17 15.98 -36.12
C GLN A 484 66.05 15.14 -36.71
N SER A 485 65.04 14.83 -35.89
CA SER A 485 63.89 14.04 -36.32
C SER A 485 62.69 14.30 -35.43
N THR A 486 61.51 14.14 -36.02
CA THR A 486 60.25 13.88 -35.32
C THR A 486 59.71 12.58 -35.88
N SER A 487 59.39 11.61 -35.02
CA SER A 487 58.86 10.33 -35.46
C SER A 487 57.44 10.49 -36.04
N SER A 488 57.01 9.50 -36.82
CA SER A 488 55.58 9.26 -37.02
C SER A 488 54.92 8.82 -35.72
N CYS A 489 53.61 8.54 -35.79
CA CYS A 489 52.84 8.13 -34.64
C CYS A 489 53.29 6.79 -34.06
N HIS A 490 53.61 6.77 -32.77
CA HIS A 490 53.74 5.55 -31.98
C HIS A 490 52.47 5.34 -31.16
N THR A 491 51.80 4.21 -31.40
CA THR A 491 50.59 3.84 -30.67
C THR A 491 50.92 3.51 -29.21
N LEU A 492 50.11 4.04 -28.29
CA LEU A 492 50.16 3.68 -26.87
C LEU A 492 49.59 2.28 -26.63
N SER A 493 50.28 1.49 -25.80
CA SER A 493 49.81 0.18 -25.33
C SER A 493 48.51 0.29 -24.52
N MET A 494 47.91 -0.86 -24.17
CA MET A 494 46.74 -0.93 -23.28
C MET A 494 46.98 -0.29 -21.90
N THR A 495 48.23 -0.19 -21.46
CA THR A 495 48.66 0.46 -20.21
C THR A 495 49.07 1.92 -20.39
N SER A 496 48.77 2.53 -21.54
CA SER A 496 49.11 3.92 -21.86
C SER A 496 50.63 4.19 -21.87
N THR A 497 51.40 3.23 -22.37
CA THR A 497 52.86 3.34 -22.46
C THR A 497 53.36 3.11 -23.88
N THR A 498 54.46 3.75 -24.24
CA THR A 498 55.21 3.45 -25.46
C THR A 498 56.65 3.88 -25.29
N SER A 499 57.52 3.52 -26.23
CA SER A 499 58.91 3.93 -26.20
C SER A 499 59.47 4.06 -27.60
N ALA A 500 60.46 4.93 -27.77
CA ALA A 500 61.27 5.00 -28.97
C ALA A 500 62.75 4.82 -28.60
N THR A 501 63.49 4.19 -29.51
CA THR A 501 64.94 3.98 -29.40
C THR A 501 65.66 4.76 -30.48
N LEU A 502 66.75 5.43 -30.10
CA LEU A 502 67.66 6.10 -31.02
C LEU A 502 69.00 5.36 -31.05
N GLY A 503 69.46 4.97 -32.24
CA GLY A 503 70.80 4.40 -32.44
C GLY A 503 71.89 5.47 -32.36
N LEU A 504 73.01 5.15 -31.70
CA LEU A 504 74.04 6.12 -31.32
C LEU A 504 75.39 5.94 -32.04
N THR A 505 75.46 5.08 -33.06
CA THR A 505 76.71 4.65 -33.72
C THR A 505 77.50 5.76 -34.40
N LYS A 506 76.87 6.89 -34.76
CA LYS A 506 77.52 8.09 -35.34
C LYS A 506 77.39 9.33 -34.45
N ALA A 507 77.20 9.12 -33.15
CA ALA A 507 76.78 10.16 -32.21
C ALA A 507 77.84 10.51 -31.15
N VAL A 508 79.03 9.92 -31.21
CA VAL A 508 80.14 10.14 -30.26
C VAL A 508 80.41 11.64 -30.07
N ASN A 509 80.70 12.04 -28.82
CA ASN A 509 80.98 13.43 -28.41
C ASN A 509 79.85 14.43 -28.70
N SER A 510 78.61 13.95 -28.89
CA SER A 510 77.46 14.80 -29.16
C SER A 510 76.48 14.84 -27.98
N ARG A 511 75.84 16.00 -27.82
CA ARG A 511 74.77 16.24 -26.85
C ARG A 511 73.42 16.24 -27.54
N PHE A 512 72.46 15.56 -26.94
CA PHE A 512 71.12 15.41 -27.46
C PHE A 512 70.07 15.73 -26.40
N ARG A 513 68.86 16.05 -26.87
CA ARG A 513 67.65 16.05 -26.06
C ARG A 513 66.50 15.36 -26.80
N LEU A 514 65.69 14.64 -26.05
CA LEU A 514 64.51 13.91 -26.52
C LEU A 514 63.29 14.38 -25.73
N ARG A 515 62.13 14.40 -26.38
CA ARG A 515 60.83 14.52 -25.70
C ARG A 515 59.75 13.85 -26.54
N ALA A 516 58.62 13.61 -25.92
CA ALA A 516 57.43 13.04 -26.51
C ALA A 516 56.29 14.07 -26.53
N GLU A 517 55.46 14.02 -27.56
CA GLU A 517 54.17 14.71 -27.63
C GLU A 517 53.06 13.67 -27.62
N TYR A 518 52.14 13.77 -26.67
CA TYR A 518 50.85 13.10 -26.81
C TYR A 518 50.01 13.89 -27.82
N VAL A 519 49.51 13.19 -28.84
CA VAL A 519 48.64 13.76 -29.88
C VAL A 519 47.30 13.03 -29.80
N HIS A 520 46.24 13.76 -29.48
CA HIS A 520 44.91 13.18 -29.40
C HIS A 520 44.32 12.97 -30.80
N SER A 521 43.47 11.95 -30.94
CA SER A 521 42.65 11.78 -32.13
C SER A 521 41.39 12.66 -32.08
N ASN A 522 40.74 12.87 -33.22
CA ASN A 522 39.44 13.55 -33.28
C ASN A 522 38.34 12.81 -32.49
N LYS A 523 38.54 11.54 -32.15
CA LYS A 523 37.61 10.69 -31.38
C LYS A 523 37.89 10.70 -29.87
N ASP A 524 39.00 11.28 -29.42
CA ASP A 524 39.34 11.39 -28.00
C ASP A 524 39.55 12.87 -27.65
N THR A 525 38.45 13.57 -27.36
CA THR A 525 38.47 14.98 -26.97
C THR A 525 38.63 15.19 -25.45
N GLY A 526 38.90 14.11 -24.72
CA GLY A 526 39.07 14.13 -23.26
C GLY A 526 40.39 14.70 -22.80
N SER A 527 41.37 14.88 -23.69
CA SER A 527 42.63 15.54 -23.39
C SER A 527 43.20 16.25 -24.61
N LEU A 528 43.79 17.43 -24.39
CA LEU A 528 44.51 18.19 -25.40
C LEU A 528 45.90 17.60 -25.68
N ASN A 529 46.46 17.95 -26.84
CA ASN A 529 47.85 17.62 -27.18
C ASN A 529 48.79 18.16 -26.11
N THR A 530 49.76 17.35 -25.71
CA THR A 530 50.66 17.73 -24.60
C THR A 530 52.10 17.31 -24.89
N TRP A 531 53.01 18.27 -24.77
CA TRP A 531 54.45 18.00 -24.80
C TRP A 531 54.96 17.58 -23.43
N GLY A 532 55.79 16.54 -23.43
CA GLY A 532 56.65 16.16 -22.31
C GLY A 532 57.82 17.12 -22.11
N ALA A 533 58.60 16.85 -21.06
CA ALA A 533 59.77 17.61 -20.69
C ALA A 533 61.01 17.13 -21.45
N TRP A 534 61.92 18.05 -21.79
CA TRP A 534 63.17 17.67 -22.42
C TRP A 534 64.00 16.74 -21.52
N GLN A 535 64.34 15.56 -22.05
CA GLN A 535 65.29 14.61 -21.47
C GLN A 535 66.63 14.75 -22.17
N TYR A 536 67.71 14.91 -21.40
CA TYR A 536 69.04 15.24 -21.94
C TYR A 536 69.99 14.04 -21.84
N PHE A 537 70.78 13.79 -22.90
CA PHE A 537 71.79 12.75 -22.89
C PHE A 537 72.99 13.07 -23.79
N THR A 538 74.12 12.41 -23.50
CA THR A 538 75.39 12.54 -24.25
C THR A 538 75.92 11.15 -24.59
N VAL A 539 76.66 11.05 -25.68
CA VAL A 539 77.21 9.78 -26.18
C VAL A 539 78.72 9.78 -26.04
N ARG A 540 79.26 8.70 -25.47
CA ARG A 540 80.70 8.43 -25.36
C ARG A 540 81.07 7.24 -26.23
N GLN A 541 82.36 7.15 -26.54
CA GLN A 541 82.91 5.97 -27.20
C GLN A 541 82.75 4.74 -26.32
#